data_AF-A0A242MAK3-F1
#
_entry.id   AF-A0A242MAK3-F1
#
_cell.length_a   1.000
_cell.length_b   1.000
_cell.length_c   1.000
_cell.angle_alpha   90.00
_cell.angle_beta   90.00
_cell.angle_gamma   90.00
#
_symmetry.space_group_name_H-M   'P 1'
#
loop_
_entity.id
_entity.type
_entity.pdbx_description
1 polymer ?
#
loop_
_entity_poly.entity_id
_entity_poly.type
_entity_poly.pdbx_seq_one_letter_code
_entity_poly.pdbx_strand_id
1 'polypeptide(L)'
;MNYTTVGVDVAKNVFQLHWVDADTGEIVSKQIKRSGFLEHFANRAPCLIGMEACGGAQHWARRLISMGHLVKLMPAKFVKAFVIGNKNDAADARAIWAVTQMQGKEVAVKTEAQQAVLALHRIRQQKVKFRTAQMNSLREVGRNPWTPTG
;
A
#
# COMPACT_ATOMS: atom_id res chain seq x y z
N MET A 1 -23.83 12.73 3.14
CA MET A 1 -23.70 11.69 2.11
C MET A 1 -22.98 10.52 2.75
N ASN A 2 -23.68 9.44 3.08
CA ASN A 2 -23.07 8.25 3.69
C ASN A 2 -22.57 7.33 2.57
N TYR A 3 -21.28 7.33 2.31
CA TYR A 3 -20.67 6.39 1.38
C TYR A 3 -20.47 5.04 2.07
N THR A 4 -20.81 3.93 1.40
CA THR A 4 -20.40 2.60 1.88
C THR A 4 -18.88 2.55 1.94
N THR A 5 -18.33 2.17 3.08
CA THR A 5 -16.88 2.01 3.23
C THR A 5 -16.47 0.60 2.87
N VAL A 6 -15.47 0.46 2.01
CA VAL A 6 -14.91 -0.82 1.55
C VAL A 6 -13.42 -0.85 1.87
N GLY A 7 -12.97 -1.81 2.66
CA GLY A 7 -11.55 -2.11 2.85
C GLY A 7 -11.07 -3.05 1.75
N VAL A 8 -9.93 -2.74 1.15
CA VAL A 8 -9.33 -3.53 0.07
C VAL A 8 -7.87 -3.82 0.40
N ASP A 9 -7.57 -5.11 0.57
CA ASP A 9 -6.20 -5.58 0.58
C ASP A 9 -5.77 -6.04 -0.82
N VAL A 10 -4.63 -5.52 -1.28
CA VAL A 10 -4.13 -5.71 -2.64
C VAL A 10 -2.89 -6.58 -2.63
N ALA A 11 -3.04 -7.82 -3.08
CA ALA A 11 -1.93 -8.73 -3.31
C ALA A 11 -1.53 -8.79 -4.81
N LYS A 12 -0.73 -9.79 -5.20
CA LYS A 12 -0.23 -9.92 -6.58
C LYS A 12 -1.35 -10.23 -7.58
N ASN A 13 -2.19 -11.22 -7.26
CA ASN A 13 -3.14 -11.82 -8.21
C ASN A 13 -4.60 -11.79 -7.73
N VAL A 14 -4.83 -11.83 -6.42
CA VAL A 14 -6.15 -11.85 -5.80
C VAL A 14 -6.20 -10.75 -4.76
N PHE A 15 -7.26 -9.96 -4.77
CA PHE A 15 -7.50 -8.91 -3.81
C PHE A 15 -8.64 -9.34 -2.89
N GLN A 16 -8.57 -8.91 -1.65
CA GLN A 16 -9.59 -9.17 -0.66
C GLN A 16 -10.36 -7.89 -0.38
N LEU A 17 -11.68 -7.96 -0.52
CA LEU A 17 -12.59 -6.88 -0.19
C LEU A 17 -13.32 -7.20 1.11
N HIS A 18 -13.56 -6.15 1.88
CA HIS A 18 -14.36 -6.20 3.09
C HIS A 18 -15.27 -4.98 3.19
N TRP A 19 -16.56 -5.17 3.40
CA TRP A 19 -17.49 -4.09 3.73
C TRP A 19 -18.66 -4.62 4.56
N VAL A 20 -19.38 -3.69 5.18
CA VAL A 20 -20.65 -3.98 5.85
C VAL A 20 -21.75 -3.38 5.00
N ASP A 21 -22.76 -4.20 4.67
CA ASP A 21 -23.94 -3.73 3.98
C ASP A 21 -24.73 -2.77 4.87
N ALA A 22 -25.12 -1.61 4.33
CA ALA A 22 -25.74 -0.57 5.13
C ALA A 22 -27.21 -0.88 5.45
N ASP A 23 -27.88 -1.68 4.62
CA ASP A 23 -29.29 -1.98 4.75
C ASP A 23 -29.50 -3.24 5.60
N THR A 24 -28.67 -4.27 5.40
CA THR A 24 -28.80 -5.55 6.12
C THR A 24 -27.87 -5.69 7.32
N GLY A 25 -26.82 -4.87 7.41
CA GLY A 25 -25.75 -5.05 8.40
C GLY A 25 -24.86 -6.27 8.13
N GLU A 26 -25.02 -6.96 6.99
CA GLU A 26 -24.25 -8.15 6.66
C GLU A 26 -22.79 -7.81 6.42
N ILE A 27 -21.89 -8.59 7.02
CA ILE A 27 -20.46 -8.48 6.80
C ILE A 27 -20.10 -9.24 5.53
N VAL A 28 -19.72 -8.52 4.48
CA VAL A 28 -19.28 -9.12 3.23
C VAL A 28 -17.76 -9.18 3.17
N SER A 29 -17.23 -10.38 2.96
CA SER A 29 -15.81 -10.64 2.72
C SER A 29 -15.66 -11.38 1.39
N LYS A 30 -15.04 -10.74 0.39
CA LYS A 30 -15.02 -11.26 -0.98
C LYS A 30 -13.63 -11.24 -1.59
N GLN A 31 -13.23 -12.34 -2.21
CA GLN A 31 -12.03 -12.42 -3.04
C GLN A 31 -12.36 -12.07 -4.49
N ILE A 32 -11.51 -11.23 -5.10
CA ILE A 32 -11.63 -10.82 -6.50
C ILE A 32 -10.27 -10.96 -7.17
N LYS A 33 -10.25 -11.58 -8.36
CA LYS A 33 -9.04 -11.61 -9.18
C LYS A 33 -8.68 -10.22 -9.65
N ARG A 34 -7.38 -9.91 -9.70
CA ARG A 34 -6.84 -8.62 -10.16
C ARG A 34 -7.47 -8.13 -11.48
N SER A 35 -7.75 -9.03 -12.42
CA SER A 35 -8.36 -8.70 -13.72
C SER A 35 -9.80 -8.19 -13.62
N GLY A 36 -10.59 -8.71 -12.67
CA GLY A 36 -11.99 -8.31 -12.47
C GLY A 36 -12.17 -7.17 -11.45
N PHE A 37 -11.07 -6.63 -10.91
CA PHE A 37 -11.15 -5.62 -9.85
C PHE A 37 -11.80 -4.33 -10.32
N LEU A 38 -11.38 -3.78 -11.46
CA LEU A 38 -11.95 -2.52 -11.97
C LEU A 38 -13.40 -2.69 -12.40
N GLU A 39 -13.75 -3.81 -13.04
CA GLU A 39 -15.11 -4.14 -13.43
C GLU A 39 -16.05 -4.22 -12.22
N HIS A 40 -15.59 -4.77 -11.10
CA HIS A 40 -16.37 -4.80 -9.86
C HIS A 40 -16.76 -3.41 -9.36
N PHE A 41 -15.84 -2.44 -9.46
CA PHE A 41 -16.09 -1.07 -8.99
C PHE A 41 -16.80 -0.21 -10.04
N ALA A 42 -16.59 -0.47 -11.34
CA ALA A 42 -17.30 0.22 -12.43
C ALA A 42 -18.82 0.01 -12.36
N ASN A 43 -19.26 -1.16 -11.88
CA ASN A 43 -20.68 -1.50 -11.73
C ASN A 43 -21.26 -1.12 -10.35
N ARG A 44 -20.50 -0.39 -9.51
CA ARG A 44 -20.92 -0.03 -8.15
C ARG A 44 -21.10 1.48 -8.04
N ALA A 45 -22.06 1.92 -7.23
CA ALA A 45 -22.19 3.32 -6.87
C ALA A 45 -20.88 3.85 -6.22
N PRO A 46 -20.59 5.17 -6.34
CA PRO A 46 -19.48 5.80 -5.65
C PRO A 46 -19.42 5.40 -4.17
N CYS A 47 -18.23 5.05 -3.70
CA CYS A 47 -18.02 4.51 -2.35
C CYS A 47 -16.68 4.99 -1.79
N LEU A 48 -16.49 4.85 -0.48
CA LEU A 48 -15.24 5.16 0.20
C LEU A 48 -14.38 3.90 0.27
N ILE A 49 -13.22 3.93 -0.36
CA ILE A 49 -12.34 2.77 -0.50
C ILE A 49 -11.08 2.99 0.32
N GLY A 50 -10.89 2.15 1.33
CA GLY A 50 -9.65 2.02 2.09
C GLY A 50 -8.68 1.07 1.42
N MET A 51 -7.41 1.45 1.32
CA MET A 51 -6.34 0.57 0.84
C MET A 51 -5.06 0.76 1.63
N GLU A 52 -4.28 -0.29 1.84
CA GLU A 52 -2.93 -0.14 2.35
C GLU A 52 -2.03 0.55 1.31
N ALA A 53 -1.22 1.52 1.73
CA ALA A 53 -0.22 2.17 0.90
C ALA A 53 0.94 1.22 0.55
N CYS A 54 0.75 0.35 -0.44
CA CYS A 54 1.76 -0.54 -1.00
C CYS A 54 2.27 -0.06 -2.37
N GLY A 55 3.26 -0.77 -2.95
CA GLY A 55 3.86 -0.41 -4.24
C GLY A 55 2.85 -0.35 -5.40
N GLY A 56 1.80 -1.18 -5.37
CA GLY A 56 0.74 -1.20 -6.38
C GLY A 56 -0.47 -0.30 -6.07
N ALA A 57 -0.65 0.13 -4.82
CA ALA A 57 -1.86 0.84 -4.39
C ALA A 57 -2.05 2.19 -5.08
N GLN A 58 -0.96 2.90 -5.40
CA GLN A 58 -1.01 4.20 -6.07
C GLN A 58 -1.66 4.11 -7.46
N HIS A 59 -1.41 3.04 -8.22
CA HIS A 59 -2.04 2.83 -9.52
C HIS A 59 -3.54 2.61 -9.37
N TRP A 60 -3.93 1.72 -8.45
CA TRP A 60 -5.33 1.40 -8.21
C TRP A 60 -6.13 2.58 -7.68
N ALA A 61 -5.57 3.34 -6.74
CA ALA A 61 -6.21 4.53 -6.21
C ALA A 61 -6.55 5.53 -7.33
N ARG A 62 -5.62 5.79 -8.26
CA ARG A 62 -5.88 6.67 -9.41
C ARG A 62 -7.00 6.15 -10.31
N ARG A 63 -7.02 4.85 -10.60
CA ARG A 63 -8.09 4.22 -11.40
C ARG A 63 -9.45 4.33 -10.72
N LEU A 64 -9.53 4.02 -9.42
CA LEU A 64 -10.76 4.11 -8.64
C LEU A 64 -11.28 5.55 -8.54
N ILE A 65 -10.38 6.53 -8.32
CA ILE A 65 -10.74 7.95 -8.33
C ILE A 65 -11.29 8.37 -9.70
N SER A 66 -10.71 7.91 -10.81
CA SER A 66 -11.22 8.23 -12.14
C SER A 66 -12.61 7.66 -12.44
N MET A 67 -13.04 6.64 -11.70
CA MET A 67 -14.40 6.07 -11.77
C MET A 67 -15.38 6.75 -10.79
N GLY A 68 -14.93 7.77 -10.05
CA GLY A 68 -15.78 8.55 -9.13
C GLY A 68 -15.80 8.04 -7.68
N HIS A 69 -14.96 7.06 -7.31
CA HIS A 69 -14.85 6.62 -5.92
C HIS A 69 -13.91 7.53 -5.11
N LEU A 70 -14.16 7.60 -3.81
CA LEU A 70 -13.23 8.24 -2.87
C LEU A 70 -12.24 7.18 -2.38
N VAL A 71 -10.95 7.48 -2.39
CA VAL A 71 -9.92 6.51 -1.98
C VAL A 71 -9.05 7.09 -0.87
N LYS A 72 -8.88 6.32 0.21
CA LYS A 72 -7.97 6.61 1.31
C LYS A 72 -6.86 5.58 1.34
N LEU A 73 -5.62 6.02 1.13
CA LEU A 73 -4.45 5.16 1.30
C LEU A 73 -3.96 5.25 2.75
N MET A 74 -3.89 4.12 3.43
CA MET A 74 -3.52 4.05 4.84
C MET A 74 -2.08 3.58 5.01
N PRO A 75 -1.29 4.15 5.94
CA PRO A 75 0.06 3.67 6.20
C PRO A 75 0.05 2.21 6.68
N ALA A 76 0.93 1.37 6.12
CA ALA A 76 1.10 -0.04 6.49
C ALA A 76 1.22 -0.28 8.01
N LYS A 77 1.99 0.59 8.69
CA LYS A 77 2.17 0.53 10.14
C LYS A 77 0.86 0.71 10.91
N PHE A 78 -0.03 1.54 10.38
CA PHE A 78 -1.30 1.82 11.01
C PHE A 78 -2.26 0.65 10.78
N VAL A 79 -2.38 0.15 9.54
CA VAL A 79 -3.18 -1.05 9.23
C VAL A 79 -2.76 -2.23 10.11
N LYS A 80 -1.46 -2.50 10.23
CA LYS A 80 -0.92 -3.61 11.03
C LYS A 80 -1.35 -3.57 12.50
N ALA A 81 -1.53 -2.38 13.08
CA ALA A 81 -1.96 -2.24 14.47
C ALA A 81 -3.43 -2.67 14.70
N PHE A 82 -4.23 -2.76 13.64
CA PHE A 82 -5.65 -3.12 13.67
C PHE A 82 -5.91 -4.54 13.15
N VAL A 83 -4.88 -5.29 12.76
CA VAL A 83 -5.02 -6.69 12.37
C VAL A 83 -5.20 -7.52 13.65
N ILE A 84 -6.36 -8.16 13.76
CA ILE A 84 -6.71 -9.02 14.90
C ILE A 84 -6.47 -10.48 14.51
N GLY A 85 -5.68 -11.20 15.30
CA GLY A 85 -5.39 -12.62 15.11
C GLY A 85 -4.25 -12.89 14.13
N ASN A 86 -4.30 -14.05 13.47
CA ASN A 86 -3.26 -14.45 12.51
C ASN A 86 -3.37 -13.68 11.20
N LYS A 87 -2.20 -13.44 10.59
CA LYS A 87 -2.13 -12.76 9.29
C LYS A 87 -2.83 -13.58 8.21
N ASN A 88 -3.84 -12.99 7.59
CA ASN A 88 -4.47 -13.46 6.37
C ASN A 88 -5.13 -12.28 5.65
N ASP A 89 -5.37 -12.42 4.35
CA ASP A 89 -5.88 -11.34 3.50
C ASP A 89 -7.25 -10.81 3.98
N ALA A 90 -8.10 -11.68 4.57
CA ALA A 90 -9.42 -11.30 5.12
C ALA A 90 -9.31 -10.44 6.39
N ALA A 91 -8.36 -10.76 7.28
CA ALA A 91 -8.06 -9.97 8.46
C ALA A 91 -7.43 -8.63 8.09
N ASP A 92 -6.54 -8.62 7.08
CA ASP A 92 -5.92 -7.40 6.56
C ASP A 92 -6.97 -6.48 5.92
N ALA A 93 -7.87 -6.99 5.06
CA ALA A 93 -8.95 -6.21 4.47
C ALA A 93 -9.94 -5.65 5.52
N ARG A 94 -10.25 -6.41 6.57
CA ARG A 94 -11.07 -5.94 7.71
C ARG A 94 -10.37 -4.83 8.49
N ALA A 95 -9.08 -4.98 8.76
CA ALA A 95 -8.29 -3.95 9.43
C ALA A 95 -8.25 -2.66 8.62
N ILE A 96 -8.07 -2.75 7.29
CA ILE A 96 -8.13 -1.59 6.39
C ILE A 96 -9.52 -0.93 6.45
N TRP A 97 -10.60 -1.71 6.39
CA TRP A 97 -11.96 -1.18 6.50
C TRP A 97 -12.19 -0.43 7.82
N ALA A 98 -11.76 -1.00 8.95
CA ALA A 98 -11.88 -0.36 10.26
C ALA A 98 -11.08 0.95 10.33
N VAL A 99 -9.84 0.90 9.84
CA VAL A 99 -8.93 2.04 9.86
C VAL A 99 -9.39 3.20 8.98
N THR A 100 -10.06 2.89 7.87
CA THR A 100 -10.57 3.90 6.91
C THR A 100 -11.69 4.77 7.49
N GLN A 101 -12.42 4.24 8.46
CA GLN A 101 -13.50 4.94 9.15
C GLN A 101 -13.00 5.85 10.27
N MET A 102 -11.77 5.65 10.74
CA MET A 102 -11.17 6.50 11.76
C MET A 102 -10.58 7.78 11.15
N GLN A 103 -10.47 8.82 11.97
CA GLN A 103 -9.68 10.00 11.63
C GLN A 103 -8.19 9.68 11.76
N GLY A 104 -7.39 9.98 10.73
CA GLY A 104 -5.97 9.65 10.73
C GLY A 104 -5.21 10.26 9.56
N LYS A 105 -3.88 10.12 9.59
CA LYS A 105 -3.00 10.58 8.51
C LYS A 105 -3.06 9.61 7.33
N GLU A 106 -3.63 10.08 6.24
CA GLU A 106 -3.68 9.38 4.96
C GLU A 106 -2.41 9.61 4.15
N VAL A 107 -2.07 8.65 3.30
CA VAL A 107 -0.98 8.78 2.32
C VAL A 107 -1.55 9.42 1.06
N ALA A 108 -1.02 10.57 0.65
CA ALA A 108 -1.45 11.22 -0.57
C ALA A 108 -1.31 10.29 -1.81
N VAL A 109 -2.37 10.24 -2.61
CA VAL A 109 -2.36 9.64 -3.95
C VAL A 109 -1.54 10.55 -4.87
N LYS A 110 -0.51 9.99 -5.48
CA LYS A 110 0.46 10.73 -6.29
C LYS A 110 0.13 10.57 -7.75
N THR A 111 0.40 11.61 -8.53
CA THR A 111 0.38 11.52 -9.99
C THR A 111 1.51 10.59 -10.47
N GLU A 112 1.41 10.12 -11.72
CA GLU A 112 2.48 9.29 -12.32
C GLU A 112 3.81 10.02 -12.35
N ALA A 113 3.80 11.31 -12.72
CA ALA A 113 4.99 12.14 -12.71
C ALA A 113 5.61 12.26 -11.30
N GLN A 114 4.80 12.53 -10.27
CA GLN A 114 5.27 12.58 -8.89
C GLN A 114 5.86 11.24 -8.43
N GLN A 115 5.19 10.13 -8.77
CA GLN A 115 5.66 8.78 -8.43
C GLN A 115 6.99 8.45 -9.14
N ALA A 116 7.14 8.84 -10.41
CA ALA A 116 8.36 8.65 -11.19
C ALA A 116 9.54 9.45 -10.61
N VAL A 117 9.34 10.72 -10.27
CA VAL A 117 10.39 11.56 -9.65
C VAL A 117 10.87 10.95 -8.33
N LEU A 118 9.97 10.46 -7.48
CA LEU A 118 10.34 9.79 -6.23
C LEU A 118 11.10 8.48 -6.48
N ALA A 119 10.74 7.72 -7.52
CA ALA A 119 11.46 6.52 -7.90
C ALA A 119 12.90 6.85 -8.34
N LEU A 120 13.09 7.87 -9.18
CA LEU A 120 14.42 8.34 -9.59
C LEU A 120 15.27 8.77 -8.38
N HIS A 121 14.68 9.49 -7.44
CA HIS A 121 15.38 9.89 -6.22
C HIS A 121 15.86 8.68 -5.40
N ARG A 122 15.00 7.66 -5.23
CA ARG A 122 15.36 6.41 -4.53
C ARG A 122 16.47 5.66 -5.24
N ILE A 123 16.41 5.55 -6.57
CA ILE A 123 17.47 4.90 -7.38
C ILE A 123 18.80 5.63 -7.19
N ARG A 124 18.80 6.96 -7.23
CA ARG A 124 20.01 7.77 -6.99
C ARG A 124 20.58 7.51 -5.59
N GLN A 125 19.74 7.53 -4.55
CA GLN A 125 20.18 7.26 -3.18
C GLN A 125 20.78 5.85 -3.05
N GLN A 126 20.14 4.85 -3.66
CA GLN A 126 20.64 3.47 -3.66
C GLN A 126 22.00 3.36 -4.36
N LYS A 127 22.18 4.02 -5.51
CA LYS A 127 23.46 4.08 -6.22
C LYS A 127 24.57 4.71 -5.37
N VAL A 128 24.27 5.80 -4.66
CA VAL A 128 25.22 6.44 -3.73
C VAL A 128 25.64 5.45 -2.63
N LYS A 129 24.67 4.78 -2.00
CA LYS A 129 24.95 3.77 -0.97
C LYS A 129 25.83 2.62 -1.49
N PHE A 130 25.52 2.09 -2.68
CA PHE A 130 26.34 1.03 -3.29
C PHE A 130 27.75 1.50 -3.59
N ARG A 131 27.92 2.70 -4.17
CA ARG A 131 29.24 3.28 -4.42
C ARG A 131 30.04 3.40 -3.11
N THR A 132 29.44 3.93 -2.06
CA THR A 132 30.09 4.08 -0.76
C THR A 132 30.48 2.73 -0.16
N ALA A 133 29.58 1.74 -0.22
CA ALA A 133 29.86 0.37 0.24
C ALA A 133 31.04 -0.25 -0.50
N GLN A 134 31.06 -0.17 -1.84
CA GLN A 134 32.16 -0.68 -2.67
C GLN A 134 33.50 0.00 -2.34
N MET A 135 33.50 1.32 -2.17
CA MET A 135 34.71 2.06 -1.76
C MET A 135 35.23 1.61 -0.39
N ASN A 136 34.34 1.38 0.57
CA ASN A 136 34.72 0.90 1.89
C ASN A 136 35.31 -0.52 1.83
N SER A 137 34.71 -1.43 1.05
CA SER A 137 35.25 -2.78 0.83
C SER A 137 36.63 -2.75 0.19
N LEU A 138 36.87 -1.90 -0.83
CA LEU A 138 38.19 -1.74 -1.44
C LEU A 138 39.24 -1.23 -0.45
N ARG A 139 38.85 -0.28 0.42
CA ARG A 139 39.74 0.22 1.48
C ARG A 139 40.11 -0.84 2.49
N GLU A 140 39.20 -1.75 2.81
CA GLU A 140 39.46 -2.85 3.74
C GLU A 140 40.46 -3.85 3.16
N VAL A 141 40.29 -4.26 1.90
CA VAL A 141 41.23 -5.16 1.20
C VAL A 141 42.63 -4.55 1.10
N GLY A 142 42.72 -3.22 0.93
CA GLY A 142 43.99 -2.51 0.89
C GLY A 142 44.65 -2.28 2.25
N ARG A 143 43.99 -2.60 3.38
CA ARG A 143 44.64 -2.56 4.70
C ARG A 143 45.51 -3.79 4.85
N ASN A 144 46.82 -3.59 4.98
CA ASN A 144 47.75 -4.65 5.32
C ASN A 144 47.48 -5.10 6.77
N PRO A 145 47.12 -6.37 7.04
CA PRO A 145 46.90 -6.85 8.40
C PRO A 145 48.17 -6.84 9.27
N TRP A 146 49.34 -6.57 8.68
CA TRP A 146 50.65 -6.64 9.34
C TRP A 146 51.31 -5.29 9.64
N THR A 147 50.67 -4.15 9.41
CA THR A 147 51.22 -2.85 9.84
C THR A 147 50.86 -2.59 11.30
N PRO A 148 51.83 -2.59 12.26
CA PRO A 148 51.54 -2.23 13.63
C PRO A 148 51.17 -0.74 13.67
N THR A 149 50.02 -0.41 14.24
CA THR A 149 49.76 0.95 14.73
C THR A 149 50.71 1.19 15.90
N GLY A 150 51.82 1.88 15.64
CA GLY A 150 52.73 2.37 16.67
C GLY A 150 52.14 3.53 17.46
#